data_AF-A0A3B0SC22-F1
#
_entry.id   AF-A0A3B0SC22-F1
#
_cell.length_a   1.000
_cell.length_b   1.000
_cell.length_c   1.000
_cell.angle_alpha   90.00
_cell.angle_beta   90.00
_cell.angle_gamma   90.00
#
_symmetry.space_group_name_H-M   'P 1'
#
loop_
_entity.id
_entity.type
_entity.pdbx_description
1 polymer ?
#
loop_
_entity_poly.entity_id
_entity_poly.type
_entity_poly.pdbx_seq_one_letter_code
_entity_poly.pdbx_strand_id
1 'polypeptide(L)'
;MTRVSSFGNQQMMLTSLMNNQSNVVKGQMQITTGKKEENYSGLAGEVSTLLGAKTVFSQNQGYLRATNYVDRFLRTNDIQLENMVSNAQNVRDAMLEAIAQEETFAMDEMLGESYAAMVSALNTSIGGVHVFSGGRTDVAPVIGNDISDLVAAASVSDLFRNDQRSPSARVAQNT
;
A
#
# COMPACT_ATOMS: atom_id res chain seq x y z
N MET A 1 -26.83 19.20 74.82
CA MET A 1 -25.56 18.83 74.14
C MET A 1 -25.82 17.67 73.21
N THR A 2 -25.91 17.94 71.90
CA THR A 2 -26.09 16.93 70.87
C THR A 2 -24.84 16.05 70.85
N ARG A 3 -24.95 14.77 71.22
CA ARG A 3 -23.83 13.81 71.05
C ARG A 3 -23.60 13.67 69.56
N VAL A 4 -22.67 14.44 69.01
CA VAL A 4 -22.15 14.23 67.66
C VAL A 4 -21.55 12.83 67.68
N SER A 5 -22.15 11.89 66.96
CA SER A 5 -21.66 10.52 66.92
C SER A 5 -20.29 10.53 66.24
N SER A 6 -19.22 10.55 67.03
CA SER A 6 -17.84 10.46 66.54
C SER A 6 -17.69 9.32 65.52
N PHE A 7 -18.34 8.19 65.80
CA PHE A 7 -18.42 7.03 64.90
C PHE A 7 -19.07 7.32 63.54
N GLY A 8 -20.21 8.04 63.51
CA GLY A 8 -20.88 8.41 62.26
C GLY A 8 -20.07 9.39 61.41
N ASN A 9 -19.39 10.35 62.05
CA ASN A 9 -18.47 11.26 61.35
C ASN A 9 -17.26 10.52 60.77
N GLN A 10 -16.71 9.54 61.49
CA GLN A 10 -15.59 8.74 61.04
C GLN A 10 -15.98 7.84 59.85
N GLN A 11 -17.18 7.26 59.88
CA GLN A 11 -17.73 6.48 58.76
C GLN A 11 -17.98 7.35 57.51
N MET A 12 -18.48 8.57 57.69
CA MET A 12 -18.67 9.55 56.60
C MET A 12 -17.33 10.00 55.99
N MET A 13 -16.30 10.18 56.83
CA MET A 13 -14.95 10.51 56.37
C MET A 13 -14.33 9.37 55.56
N LEU A 14 -14.46 8.13 56.02
CA LEU A 14 -13.99 6.95 55.29
C LEU A 14 -14.71 6.78 53.95
N THR A 15 -16.03 6.99 53.92
CA THR A 15 -16.81 6.91 52.67
C THR A 15 -16.39 8.02 51.70
N SER A 16 -16.18 9.24 52.20
CA SER A 16 -15.67 10.37 51.40
C SER A 16 -14.26 10.10 50.86
N LEU A 17 -13.37 9.50 51.65
CA LEU A 17 -12.03 9.10 51.23
C LEU A 17 -12.08 8.04 50.14
N MET A 18 -12.90 6.99 50.31
CA MET A 18 -13.07 5.95 49.28
C MET A 18 -13.65 6.51 47.98
N ASN A 19 -14.62 7.43 48.06
CA ASN A 19 -15.16 8.11 46.88
C ASN A 19 -14.11 8.98 46.18
N ASN A 20 -13.31 9.74 46.94
CA ASN A 20 -12.21 10.53 46.39
C ASN A 20 -11.15 9.64 45.74
N GLN A 21 -10.78 8.51 46.37
CA GLN A 21 -9.83 7.57 45.80
C GLN A 21 -10.36 6.96 44.48
N SER A 22 -11.65 6.60 44.42
CA SER A 22 -12.30 6.15 43.19
C SER A 22 -12.27 7.22 42.09
N ASN A 23 -12.53 8.49 42.44
CA ASN A 23 -12.46 9.60 41.49
C ASN A 23 -11.04 9.88 40.99
N VAL A 24 -10.03 9.76 41.86
CA VAL A 24 -8.62 9.88 41.47
C VAL A 24 -8.22 8.77 40.52
N VAL A 25 -8.63 7.52 40.79
CA VAL A 25 -8.35 6.39 39.88
C VAL A 25 -9.02 6.59 38.51
N LYS A 26 -10.27 7.05 38.48
CA LYS A 26 -10.96 7.39 37.23
C LYS A 26 -10.26 8.52 36.49
N GLY A 27 -9.88 9.59 37.17
CA GLY A 27 -9.14 10.70 36.58
C GLY A 27 -7.78 10.26 36.03
N GLN A 28 -7.04 9.44 36.78
CA GLN A 28 -5.77 8.87 36.33
C GLN A 28 -5.97 8.00 35.08
N MET A 29 -7.02 7.20 35.03
CA MET A 29 -7.36 6.38 33.87
C MET A 29 -7.73 7.23 32.65
N GLN A 30 -8.48 8.33 32.82
CA GLN A 30 -8.79 9.27 31.75
C GLN A 30 -7.53 9.98 31.25
N ILE A 31 -6.61 10.36 32.14
CA ILE A 31 -5.31 10.96 31.76
C ILE A 31 -4.45 9.96 31.00
N THR A 32 -4.36 8.71 31.47
CA THR A 32 -3.54 7.67 30.84
C THR A 32 -4.09 7.24 29.48
N THR A 33 -5.41 7.13 29.34
CA THR A 33 -6.05 6.68 28.09
C THR A 33 -6.33 7.83 27.11
N GLY A 34 -6.40 9.07 27.61
CA GLY A 34 -6.89 10.23 26.85
C GLY A 34 -8.38 10.15 26.50
N LYS A 35 -9.13 9.18 27.03
CA LYS A 35 -10.55 8.94 26.73
C LYS A 35 -11.42 9.37 27.91
N LYS A 36 -12.58 9.94 27.60
CA LYS A 36 -13.57 10.37 28.61
C LYS A 36 -14.16 9.17 29.37
N GLU A 37 -14.45 8.08 28.67
CA GLU A 37 -14.99 6.84 29.23
C GLU A 37 -14.33 5.63 28.55
N GLU A 38 -14.08 4.57 29.32
CA GLU A 38 -13.50 3.32 28.81
C GLU A 38 -14.58 2.41 28.20
N ASN A 39 -15.79 2.48 28.76
CA ASN A 39 -16.92 1.64 28.37
C ASN A 39 -18.02 2.45 27.68
N TYR A 40 -18.68 1.84 26.68
CA TYR A 40 -19.82 2.45 25.99
C TYR A 40 -21.00 2.74 26.92
N SER A 41 -21.09 2.08 28.08
CA SER A 41 -22.10 2.34 29.11
C SER A 41 -22.00 3.76 29.69
N GLY A 42 -20.80 4.34 29.76
CA GLY A 42 -20.59 5.73 30.18
C GLY A 42 -20.96 6.77 29.11
N LEU A 43 -21.26 6.33 27.89
CA LEU A 43 -21.51 7.15 26.70
C LEU A 43 -22.95 7.01 26.17
N ALA A 44 -23.90 6.51 26.97
CA ALA A 44 -25.20 6.00 26.53
C ALA A 44 -25.98 6.84 25.48
N GLY A 45 -25.80 8.17 25.42
CA GLY A 45 -26.39 9.04 24.38
C GLY A 45 -25.54 9.24 23.11
N GLU A 46 -24.22 9.04 23.19
CA GLU A 46 -23.25 9.30 22.12
C GLU A 46 -22.74 8.00 21.45
N VAL A 47 -23.07 6.82 21.99
CA VAL A 47 -22.57 5.52 21.47
C VAL A 47 -22.87 5.33 19.99
N SER A 48 -24.08 5.66 19.54
CA SER A 48 -24.48 5.50 18.13
C SER A 48 -23.62 6.37 17.20
N THR A 49 -23.41 7.63 17.58
CA THR A 49 -22.56 8.57 16.82
C THR A 49 -21.11 8.12 16.82
N LEU A 50 -20.59 7.67 17.97
CA LEU A 50 -19.23 7.15 18.10
C LEU A 50 -19.01 5.90 17.25
N LEU A 51 -19.96 4.96 17.25
CA LEU A 51 -19.87 3.74 16.46
C LEU A 51 -19.95 4.03 14.95
N GLY A 52 -20.84 4.96 14.56
CA GLY A 52 -20.91 5.46 13.18
C GLY A 52 -19.59 6.08 12.74
N ALA A 53 -19.03 7.00 13.54
CA ALA A 53 -17.75 7.62 13.28
C ALA A 53 -16.60 6.59 13.19
N LYS A 54 -16.57 5.60 14.08
CA LYS A 54 -15.56 4.52 14.06
C LYS A 54 -15.68 3.66 12.81
N THR A 55 -16.89 3.39 12.34
CA THR A 55 -17.13 2.64 11.10
C THR A 55 -16.64 3.40 9.89
N VAL A 56 -17.01 4.68 9.76
CA VAL A 56 -16.52 5.57 8.68
C VAL A 56 -15.00 5.70 8.73
N PHE A 57 -14.43 5.85 9.93
CA PHE A 57 -12.98 5.93 10.11
C PHE A 57 -12.28 4.64 9.65
N SER A 58 -12.82 3.46 10.02
CA SER A 58 -12.27 2.17 9.58
C SER A 58 -12.36 1.99 8.07
N GLN A 59 -13.46 2.42 7.45
CA GLN A 59 -13.62 2.43 5.99
C GLN A 59 -12.59 3.35 5.32
N ASN A 60 -12.42 4.58 5.83
CA ASN A 60 -11.41 5.52 5.32
C ASN A 60 -9.98 4.98 5.46
N GLN A 61 -9.66 4.29 6.56
CA GLN A 61 -8.38 3.58 6.69
C GLN A 61 -8.22 2.45 5.67
N GLY A 62 -9.31 1.76 5.32
CA GLY A 62 -9.34 0.80 4.22
C GLY A 62 -8.99 1.45 2.89
N TYR A 63 -9.65 2.57 2.57
CA TYR A 63 -9.39 3.34 1.35
C TYR A 63 -7.96 3.86 1.29
N LEU A 64 -7.43 4.46 2.37
CA LEU A 64 -6.04 4.93 2.41
C LEU A 64 -5.03 3.81 2.13
N ARG A 65 -5.27 2.60 2.65
CA ARG A 65 -4.42 1.44 2.35
C ARG A 65 -4.49 1.04 0.88
N ALA A 66 -5.68 1.03 0.29
CA ALA A 66 -5.87 0.77 -1.13
C ALA A 66 -5.18 1.84 -1.99
N THR A 67 -5.34 3.13 -1.67
CA THR A 67 -4.68 4.25 -2.36
C THR A 67 -3.17 4.10 -2.33
N ASN A 68 -2.58 3.83 -1.17
CA ASN A 68 -1.14 3.67 -1.03
C ASN A 68 -0.60 2.48 -1.83
N TYR A 69 -1.38 1.40 -1.91
CA TYR A 69 -1.02 0.26 -2.75
C TYR A 69 -1.05 0.63 -4.25
N VAL A 70 -2.11 1.30 -4.70
CA VAL A 70 -2.26 1.74 -6.10
C VAL A 70 -1.19 2.75 -6.48
N ASP A 71 -0.91 3.73 -5.63
CA ASP A 71 0.15 4.74 -5.86
C ASP A 71 1.51 4.06 -6.04
N ARG A 72 1.86 3.11 -5.16
CA ARG A 72 3.11 2.33 -5.30
C ARG A 72 3.13 1.54 -6.60
N PHE A 73 2.03 0.88 -6.94
CA PHE A 73 1.91 0.10 -8.16
C PHE A 73 2.10 0.97 -9.41
N LEU A 74 1.41 2.11 -9.48
CA LEU A 74 1.51 3.07 -10.59
C LEU A 74 2.90 3.69 -10.70
N ARG A 75 3.51 4.09 -9.57
CA ARG A 75 4.89 4.61 -9.57
C ARG A 75 5.90 3.60 -10.09
N THR A 76 5.79 2.34 -9.68
CA THR A 76 6.67 1.30 -10.22
C THR A 76 6.41 1.08 -11.71
N ASN A 77 5.16 1.08 -12.15
CA ASN A 77 4.82 0.97 -13.56
C ASN A 77 5.45 2.09 -14.39
N ASP A 78 5.31 3.34 -13.93
CA ASP A 78 5.86 4.54 -14.56
C ASP A 78 7.39 4.47 -14.68
N ILE A 79 8.09 4.12 -13.59
CA ILE A 79 9.55 3.95 -13.58
C ILE A 79 10.00 2.89 -14.59
N GLN A 80 9.32 1.73 -14.65
CA GLN A 80 9.71 0.68 -15.59
C GLN A 80 9.45 1.09 -17.05
N LEU A 81 8.36 1.80 -17.32
CA LEU A 81 8.06 2.32 -18.66
C LEU A 81 9.06 3.41 -19.08
N GLU A 82 9.42 4.32 -18.18
CA GLU A 82 10.43 5.35 -18.43
C GLU A 82 11.81 4.74 -18.73
N ASN A 83 12.21 3.72 -17.96
CA ASN A 83 13.44 2.96 -18.22
C ASN A 83 13.41 2.28 -19.58
N MET A 84 12.28 1.68 -19.98
CA MET A 84 12.13 1.06 -21.29
C MET A 84 12.23 2.09 -22.43
N VAL A 85 11.57 3.24 -22.30
CA VAL A 85 11.64 4.31 -23.31
C VAL A 85 13.08 4.80 -23.46
N SER A 86 13.77 5.01 -22.34
CA SER A 86 15.18 5.42 -22.34
C SER A 86 16.09 4.37 -22.99
N ASN A 87 15.90 3.09 -22.67
CA ASN A 87 16.66 2.01 -23.31
C ASN A 87 16.39 1.90 -24.82
N ALA A 88 15.14 2.10 -25.25
CA ALA A 88 14.78 2.11 -26.67
C ALA A 88 15.41 3.30 -27.41
N GLN A 89 15.48 4.48 -26.78
CA GLN A 89 16.17 5.64 -27.32
C GLN A 89 17.68 5.39 -27.44
N ASN A 90 18.31 4.83 -26.41
CA ASN A 90 19.73 4.47 -26.44
C ASN A 90 20.06 3.49 -27.56
N VAL A 91 19.22 2.47 -27.76
CA VAL A 91 19.36 1.51 -28.87
C VAL A 91 19.25 2.22 -30.22
N ARG A 92 18.24 3.08 -30.39
CA ARG A 92 18.06 3.85 -31.62
C ARG A 92 19.29 4.70 -31.93
N ASP A 93 19.80 5.41 -30.95
CA ASP A 93 20.93 6.33 -31.14
C ASP A 93 22.22 5.56 -31.42
N ALA A 94 22.45 4.43 -30.74
CA ALA A 94 23.55 3.53 -31.05
C ALA A 94 23.46 2.97 -32.48
N MET A 95 22.26 2.60 -32.95
CA MET A 95 22.05 2.14 -34.32
C MET A 95 22.37 3.23 -35.35
N LEU A 96 21.96 4.47 -35.11
CA LEU A 96 22.26 5.60 -35.99
C LEU A 96 23.77 5.87 -36.04
N GLU A 97 24.45 5.78 -34.91
CA GLU A 97 25.89 5.97 -34.80
C GLU A 97 26.66 4.89 -35.56
N ALA A 98 26.27 3.62 -35.40
CA ALA A 98 26.90 2.51 -36.13
C ALA A 98 26.70 2.60 -37.65
N ILE A 99 25.52 3.05 -38.10
CA ILE A 99 25.27 3.32 -39.53
C ILE A 99 26.18 4.46 -40.03
N ALA A 100 26.40 5.49 -39.22
CA ALA A 100 27.25 6.62 -39.59
C ALA A 100 28.75 6.25 -39.63
N GLN A 101 29.20 5.35 -38.78
CA GLN A 101 30.60 4.92 -38.69
C GLN A 101 30.97 3.75 -39.63
N GLU A 102 29.98 3.13 -40.30
CA GLU A 102 30.14 1.89 -41.08
C GLU A 102 30.74 0.70 -40.29
N GLU A 103 30.85 0.81 -38.97
CA GLU A 103 31.32 -0.22 -38.05
C GLU A 103 30.16 -0.76 -37.21
N THR A 104 29.97 -2.07 -37.26
CA THR A 104 28.95 -2.81 -36.50
C THR A 104 29.54 -3.60 -35.33
N PHE A 105 30.82 -3.41 -35.03
CA PHE A 105 31.52 -4.14 -33.98
C PHE A 105 30.91 -3.76 -32.62
N ALA A 106 30.31 -4.74 -31.92
CA ALA A 106 29.56 -4.63 -30.66
C ALA A 106 28.06 -4.24 -30.73
N MET A 107 27.46 -4.11 -31.92
CA MET A 107 26.01 -3.83 -32.02
C MET A 107 25.15 -4.97 -31.46
N ASP A 108 25.45 -6.22 -31.80
CA ASP A 108 24.68 -7.38 -31.33
C ASP A 108 24.72 -7.54 -29.81
N GLU A 109 25.87 -7.28 -29.18
CA GLU A 109 26.03 -7.38 -27.73
C GLU A 109 25.25 -6.27 -27.01
N MET A 110 25.32 -5.04 -27.51
CA MET A 110 24.54 -3.91 -26.98
C MET A 110 23.02 -4.12 -27.15
N LEU A 111 22.60 -4.64 -28.30
CA LEU A 111 21.19 -4.95 -28.55
C LEU A 111 20.70 -6.05 -27.60
N GLY A 112 21.51 -7.11 -27.41
CA GLY A 112 21.19 -8.19 -26.48
C GLY A 112 21.06 -7.71 -25.04
N GLU A 113 21.99 -6.87 -24.58
CA GLU A 113 21.94 -6.28 -23.24
C GLU A 113 20.71 -5.39 -23.05
N SER A 114 20.42 -4.52 -24.00
CA SER A 114 19.25 -3.63 -23.94
C SER A 114 17.93 -4.42 -23.97
N TYR A 115 17.87 -5.50 -24.77
CA TYR A 115 16.72 -6.39 -24.79
C TYR A 115 16.51 -7.09 -23.44
N ALA A 116 17.57 -7.67 -22.87
CA ALA A 116 17.51 -8.29 -21.56
C ALA A 116 17.06 -7.30 -20.47
N ALA A 117 17.53 -6.05 -20.54
CA ALA A 117 17.10 -4.98 -19.63
C ALA A 117 15.60 -4.65 -19.80
N MET A 118 15.09 -4.59 -21.03
CA MET A 118 13.67 -4.36 -21.31
C MET A 118 12.78 -5.53 -20.82
N VAL A 119 13.21 -6.78 -21.06
CA VAL A 119 12.50 -7.97 -20.58
C VAL A 119 12.48 -8.02 -19.05
N SER A 120 13.59 -7.67 -18.40
CA SER A 120 13.68 -7.55 -16.94
C SER A 120 12.72 -6.48 -16.40
N ALA A 121 12.68 -5.30 -17.03
CA ALA A 121 11.75 -4.23 -16.66
C ALA A 121 10.28 -4.69 -16.74
N LEU A 122 9.91 -5.38 -17.83
CA LEU A 122 8.56 -5.95 -18.01
C LEU A 122 8.23 -7.08 -17.04
N ASN A 123 9.23 -7.84 -16.59
CA ASN A 123 9.06 -8.93 -15.63
C ASN A 123 9.14 -8.47 -14.16
N THR A 124 9.22 -7.15 -13.90
CA THR A 124 9.24 -6.59 -12.54
C THR A 124 8.04 -7.04 -11.70
N SER A 125 8.31 -7.44 -10.45
CA SER A 125 7.29 -7.83 -9.48
C SER A 125 7.32 -6.96 -8.22
N ILE A 126 6.14 -6.74 -7.63
CA ILE A 126 5.96 -6.05 -6.36
C ILE A 126 5.27 -7.02 -5.41
N GLY A 127 6.00 -7.47 -4.38
CA GLY A 127 5.43 -8.40 -3.39
C GLY A 127 4.99 -9.74 -3.98
N GLY A 128 5.67 -10.22 -5.02
CA GLY A 128 5.36 -11.48 -5.72
C GLY A 128 4.29 -11.34 -6.81
N VAL A 129 3.73 -10.15 -7.02
CA VAL A 129 2.78 -9.86 -8.11
C VAL A 129 3.52 -9.15 -9.24
N HIS A 130 3.53 -9.76 -10.42
CA HIS A 130 4.05 -9.09 -11.62
C HIS A 130 3.16 -7.92 -12.05
N VAL A 131 3.78 -6.77 -12.31
CA VAL A 131 3.05 -5.51 -12.60
C VAL A 131 2.36 -5.55 -13.97
N PHE A 132 2.96 -6.24 -14.94
CA PHE A 132 2.50 -6.27 -16.33
C PHE A 132 1.80 -7.58 -16.74
N SER A 133 1.49 -8.47 -15.79
CA SER A 133 0.91 -9.78 -16.09
C SER A 133 -0.63 -9.80 -16.12
N GLY A 134 -1.27 -8.66 -15.83
CA GLY A 134 -2.72 -8.54 -15.78
C GLY A 134 -3.32 -9.38 -14.66
N GLY A 135 -4.25 -10.28 -15.00
CA GLY A 135 -4.90 -11.18 -14.04
C GLY A 135 -4.06 -12.40 -13.60
N ARG A 136 -2.92 -12.67 -14.26
CA ARG A 136 -2.05 -13.83 -13.97
C ARG A 136 -0.85 -13.39 -13.15
N THR A 137 -1.04 -13.15 -11.86
CA THR A 137 -0.01 -12.59 -10.97
C THR A 137 1.18 -13.52 -10.73
N ASP A 138 1.00 -14.82 -10.92
CA ASP A 138 1.94 -15.88 -10.51
C ASP A 138 2.96 -16.26 -11.58
N VAL A 139 2.86 -15.71 -12.79
CA VAL A 139 3.72 -16.06 -13.94
C VAL A 139 4.35 -14.80 -14.51
N ALA A 140 5.63 -14.90 -14.87
CA ALA A 140 6.33 -13.84 -15.56
C ALA A 140 5.60 -13.44 -16.86
N PRO A 141 5.32 -12.14 -17.08
CA PRO A 141 4.53 -11.67 -18.18
C PRO A 141 5.20 -11.81 -19.55
N VAL A 142 6.54 -11.85 -19.61
CA VAL A 142 7.31 -11.99 -20.85
C VAL A 142 8.22 -13.22 -20.78
N ILE A 143 8.17 -14.05 -21.82
CA ILE A 143 9.05 -15.20 -22.05
C ILE A 143 9.93 -14.87 -23.25
N GLY A 144 11.24 -15.14 -23.16
CA GLY A 144 12.24 -14.83 -24.19
C GLY A 144 13.28 -13.89 -23.61
N ASN A 145 14.46 -14.43 -23.28
CA ASN A 145 15.52 -13.64 -22.63
C ASN A 145 16.50 -13.07 -23.65
N ASP A 146 16.56 -13.68 -24.84
CA ASP A 146 17.52 -13.35 -25.88
C ASP A 146 16.82 -12.81 -27.13
N ILE A 147 17.50 -11.94 -27.88
CA ILE A 147 17.01 -11.42 -29.17
C ILE A 147 16.71 -12.53 -30.17
N SER A 148 17.43 -13.65 -30.10
CA SER A 148 17.16 -14.83 -30.92
C SER A 148 15.78 -15.43 -30.67
N ASP A 149 15.22 -15.28 -29.47
CA ASP A 149 13.88 -15.77 -29.13
C ASP A 149 12.78 -14.96 -29.83
N LEU A 150 13.01 -13.66 -30.07
CA LEU A 150 12.12 -12.82 -30.88
C LEU A 150 12.06 -13.29 -32.34
N VAL A 151 13.20 -13.72 -32.90
CA VAL A 151 13.29 -14.20 -34.28
C VAL A 151 12.70 -15.61 -34.40
N ALA A 152 12.83 -16.43 -33.36
CA ALA A 152 12.28 -17.79 -33.30
C ALA A 152 10.77 -17.82 -33.04
N ALA A 153 10.18 -16.75 -32.50
CA ALA A 153 8.76 -16.66 -32.22
C ALA A 153 7.93 -16.55 -33.50
N ALA A 154 6.89 -17.38 -33.63
CA ALA A 154 5.95 -17.31 -34.75
C ALA A 154 5.12 -16.00 -34.76
N SER A 155 4.86 -15.46 -33.57
CA SER A 155 4.26 -14.16 -33.35
C SER A 155 4.83 -13.51 -32.09
N VAL A 156 5.02 -12.20 -32.12
CA VAL A 156 5.43 -11.40 -30.94
C VAL A 156 4.46 -11.59 -29.77
N SER A 157 3.17 -11.87 -30.05
CA SER A 157 2.16 -12.15 -29.03
C SER A 157 2.44 -13.41 -28.21
N ASP A 158 3.16 -14.39 -28.75
CA ASP A 158 3.39 -15.68 -28.08
C ASP A 158 4.41 -15.56 -26.94
N LEU A 159 5.22 -14.51 -26.97
CA LEU A 159 6.18 -14.15 -25.93
C LEU A 159 5.52 -13.48 -24.73
N PHE A 160 4.30 -12.95 -24.90
CA PHE A 160 3.52 -12.35 -23.82
C PHE A 160 2.53 -13.35 -23.23
N ARG A 161 2.63 -13.60 -21.92
CA ARG A 161 1.72 -14.47 -21.16
C ARG A 161 0.72 -13.70 -20.30
N ASN A 162 0.57 -12.41 -20.54
CA ASN A 162 -0.37 -11.55 -19.82
C ASN A 162 -1.83 -11.91 -20.12
N ASP A 163 -2.73 -11.60 -19.18
CA ASP A 163 -4.18 -11.68 -19.36
C ASP A 163 -4.74 -10.28 -19.68
N GLN A 164 -5.92 -10.19 -20.29
CA GLN A 164 -6.58 -8.92 -20.66
C GLN A 164 -7.23 -8.19 -19.49
N ARG A 165 -7.13 -8.72 -18.27
CA ARG A 165 -7.72 -8.11 -17.08
C ARG A 165 -6.85 -6.98 -16.54
N SER A 166 -7.43 -5.78 -16.47
CA SER A 166 -6.83 -4.64 -15.79
C SER A 166 -7.14 -4.70 -14.28
N PRO A 167 -6.15 -4.54 -13.40
CA PRO A 167 -6.39 -4.45 -11.97
C PRO A 167 -7.16 -3.16 -11.65
N SER A 168 -8.29 -3.29 -10.97
CA SER A 168 -9.11 -2.16 -10.52
C SER A 168 -9.15 -2.10 -9.00
N ALA A 169 -8.89 -0.94 -8.42
CA ALA A 169 -9.01 -0.70 -6.98
C ALA A 169 -10.06 0.38 -6.69
N ARG A 170 -10.89 0.16 -5.67
CA ARG A 170 -11.85 1.17 -5.19
C ARG A 170 -11.17 2.05 -4.15
N VAL A 171 -10.93 3.31 -4.53
CA VAL A 171 -10.16 4.30 -3.74
C VAL A 171 -11.09 5.18 -2.88
N ALA A 172 -12.39 5.18 -3.15
CA ALA A 172 -13.40 5.83 -2.33
C ALA A 172 -14.80 5.24 -2.62
N GLN A 173 -15.75 5.50 -1.72
CA GLN A 173 -17.18 5.33 -2.00
C GLN A 173 -17.74 6.70 -2.39
N ASN A 174 -18.27 6.81 -3.61
CA ASN A 174 -18.99 8.00 -4.03
C ASN A 174 -20.32 8.03 -3.27
N THR A 175 -20.57 9.11 -2.54
CA THR A 175 -21.86 9.41 -1.87
C THR A 175 -22.95 9.70 -2.88
#